data_AF-A0A3S1D3I5-F1
#
_entry.id   AF-A0A3S1D3I5-F1
#
_cell.length_a   1.000
_cell.length_b   1.000
_cell.length_c   1.000
_cell.angle_alpha   90.00
_cell.angle_beta   90.00
_cell.angle_gamma   90.00
#
_symmetry.space_group_name_H-M   'P 1'
#
loop_
_entity.id
_entity.type
_entity.pdbx_description
1 polymer ?
#
loop_
_entity_poly.entity_id
_entity_poly.type
_entity_poly.pdbx_seq_one_letter_code
_entity_poly.pdbx_strand_id
1 'polypeptide(L)'
;MNDKETRELFDLMDRVPNAKRVAIEYQRLIRQGKIDRGKDVTDAGAGWLAVEDELVREDDIRPYNYRVVAACIAIMMFALCLFGFLHSRQERENRAIREHQQQLAHMNQPALPDAVSNWSVHVFHNATMQEVAELMPRWFNTPVVLDDPAVARKLFTGAMDKAQSLESFLQVLQYTTGVRYYFQDQTLHLALQLP
;
A
#
# COMPACT_ATOMS: atom_id res chain seq x y z
N MET A 1 -16.55 -54.51 -33.22
CA MET A 1 -16.35 -54.45 -31.76
C MET A 1 -17.51 -55.16 -31.10
N ASN A 2 -17.24 -56.10 -30.18
CA ASN A 2 -18.32 -56.76 -29.42
C ASN A 2 -18.93 -55.74 -28.44
N ASP A 3 -20.22 -55.86 -28.11
CA ASP A 3 -20.91 -54.94 -27.18
C ASP A 3 -20.18 -54.79 -25.83
N LYS A 4 -19.42 -55.82 -25.46
CA LYS A 4 -18.56 -55.85 -24.28
C LYS A 4 -17.38 -54.86 -24.37
N GLU A 5 -16.65 -54.84 -25.47
CA GLU A 5 -15.47 -53.99 -25.68
C GLU A 5 -15.86 -52.51 -25.73
N THR A 6 -17.02 -52.21 -26.34
CA THR A 6 -17.59 -50.85 -26.36
C THR A 6 -17.91 -50.35 -24.96
N ARG A 7 -18.47 -51.21 -24.10
CA ARG A 7 -18.75 -50.86 -22.70
C ARG A 7 -17.47 -50.65 -21.90
N GLU A 8 -16.47 -51.51 -22.10
CA GLU A 8 -15.17 -51.37 -21.41
C GLU A 8 -14.45 -50.06 -21.80
N LEU A 9 -14.55 -49.63 -23.06
CA LEU A 9 -13.99 -48.35 -23.50
C LEU A 9 -14.69 -47.15 -22.85
N PHE A 10 -16.04 -47.15 -22.79
CA PHE A 10 -16.79 -46.09 -22.11
C PHE A 10 -16.51 -46.07 -20.60
N ASP A 11 -16.42 -47.23 -19.95
CA ASP A 11 -16.07 -47.35 -18.53
C ASP A 11 -14.65 -46.83 -18.25
N LEU A 12 -13.72 -46.98 -19.20
CA LEU A 12 -12.38 -46.42 -19.09
C LEU A 12 -12.38 -44.90 -19.25
N MET A 13 -13.14 -44.37 -20.22
CA MET A 13 -13.26 -42.92 -20.45
C MET A 13 -13.92 -42.19 -19.29
N ASP A 14 -14.89 -42.81 -18.62
CA ASP A 14 -15.57 -42.23 -17.45
C ASP A 14 -14.66 -42.08 -16.22
N ARG A 15 -13.56 -42.86 -16.17
CA ARG A 15 -12.55 -42.77 -15.10
C ARG A 15 -11.54 -41.64 -15.31
N VAL A 16 -11.45 -41.06 -16.51
CA VAL A 16 -10.51 -39.97 -16.82
C VAL A 16 -11.27 -38.62 -16.76
N PRO A 17 -10.93 -37.71 -15.84
CA PRO A 17 -11.70 -36.48 -15.60
C PRO A 17 -11.90 -35.62 -16.85
N ASN A 18 -10.90 -35.55 -17.72
CA ASN A 18 -10.94 -34.77 -18.96
C ASN A 18 -11.67 -35.49 -20.11
N ALA A 19 -11.80 -36.82 -20.08
CA ALA A 19 -12.44 -37.60 -21.16
C ALA A 19 -13.95 -37.79 -20.94
N LYS A 20 -14.45 -37.55 -19.73
CA LYS A 20 -15.86 -37.70 -19.37
C LYS A 20 -16.80 -36.83 -20.20
N ARG A 21 -16.43 -35.55 -20.45
CA ARG A 21 -17.24 -34.64 -21.29
C ARG A 21 -17.35 -35.17 -22.72
N VAL A 22 -16.24 -35.67 -23.26
CA VAL A 22 -16.17 -36.24 -24.62
C VAL A 22 -16.98 -37.54 -24.73
N ALA A 23 -16.89 -38.42 -23.72
CA ALA A 23 -17.67 -39.66 -23.69
C ALA A 23 -19.18 -39.41 -23.74
N ILE A 24 -19.65 -38.41 -22.99
CA ILE A 24 -21.07 -38.01 -22.95
C ILE A 24 -21.54 -37.52 -24.33
N GLU A 25 -20.76 -36.65 -24.97
CA GLU A 25 -21.13 -36.11 -26.29
C GLU A 25 -21.05 -37.16 -27.40
N TYR A 26 -20.06 -38.06 -27.34
CA TYR A 26 -19.99 -39.20 -28.27
C TYR A 26 -21.24 -40.10 -28.16
N GLN A 27 -21.68 -40.40 -26.94
CA GLN A 27 -22.92 -41.15 -26.72
C GLN A 27 -24.17 -40.40 -27.21
N ARG A 28 -24.19 -39.06 -27.10
CA ARG A 28 -25.28 -38.22 -27.58
C ARG A 28 -25.37 -38.23 -29.11
N LEU A 29 -24.23 -38.10 -29.81
CA LEU A 29 -24.17 -38.11 -31.27
C LEU A 29 -24.61 -39.46 -31.85
N ILE A 30 -24.23 -40.56 -31.20
CA ILE A 30 -24.72 -41.91 -31.54
C ILE A 30 -26.25 -41.99 -31.35
N ARG A 31 -26.80 -41.48 -30.24
CA ARG A 31 -28.26 -41.49 -30.01
C ARG A 31 -29.01 -40.64 -31.04
N GLN A 32 -28.39 -39.59 -31.56
CA GLN A 32 -28.94 -38.73 -32.61
C GLN A 32 -28.80 -39.34 -34.01
N GLY A 33 -28.15 -40.50 -34.15
CA GLY A 33 -27.90 -41.14 -35.45
C GLY A 33 -26.89 -40.40 -36.32
N LYS A 34 -26.12 -39.46 -35.75
CA LYS A 34 -25.09 -38.70 -36.48
C LYS A 34 -23.78 -39.50 -36.66
N ILE A 35 -23.58 -40.53 -35.84
CA ILE A 35 -22.42 -41.44 -35.89
C ILE A 35 -22.96 -42.87 -35.97
N ASP A 36 -22.49 -43.64 -36.95
CA ASP A 36 -22.91 -45.01 -37.17
C ASP A 36 -21.93 -45.99 -36.48
N ARG A 37 -22.42 -46.66 -35.43
CA ARG A 37 -21.67 -47.64 -34.63
C ARG A 37 -21.04 -48.75 -35.46
N GLY A 38 -21.60 -49.07 -36.64
CA GLY A 38 -21.10 -50.14 -37.49
C GLY A 38 -20.00 -49.73 -38.47
N LYS A 39 -19.97 -48.44 -38.86
CA LYS A 39 -19.18 -47.94 -39.99
C LYS A 39 -17.97 -47.11 -39.56
N ASP A 40 -18.09 -46.39 -38.44
CA ASP A 40 -17.09 -45.43 -37.97
C ASP A 40 -16.06 -46.05 -37.00
N VAL A 41 -16.12 -47.36 -36.78
CA VAL A 41 -15.20 -48.09 -35.87
C VAL A 41 -13.99 -48.67 -36.59
N THR A 42 -14.05 -48.84 -37.92
CA THR A 42 -12.87 -49.24 -38.72
C THR A 42 -11.84 -48.14 -38.86
N ASP A 43 -12.25 -46.89 -38.66
CA ASP A 43 -11.36 -45.72 -38.58
C ASP A 43 -11.73 -44.91 -37.33
N ALA A 44 -11.35 -45.44 -36.17
CA ALA A 44 -11.59 -44.79 -34.88
C ALA A 44 -11.00 -43.36 -34.81
N GLY A 45 -10.01 -43.04 -35.65
CA GLY A 45 -9.45 -41.70 -35.76
C GLY A 45 -10.41 -40.71 -36.42
N ALA A 46 -11.03 -41.09 -37.54
CA ALA A 46 -11.99 -40.24 -38.26
C ALA A 46 -13.24 -39.91 -37.43
N GLY A 47 -13.78 -40.90 -36.69
CA GLY A 47 -14.91 -40.68 -35.79
C GLY A 47 -14.57 -39.76 -34.62
N TRP A 48 -13.33 -39.80 -34.13
CA TRP A 48 -12.86 -38.93 -33.06
C TRP A 48 -12.66 -37.48 -33.53
N LEU A 49 -12.12 -37.30 -34.74
CA LEU A 49 -11.93 -35.99 -35.36
C LEU A 49 -13.25 -35.26 -35.60
N ALA A 50 -14.30 -35.97 -36.01
CA ALA A 50 -15.63 -35.39 -36.19
C ALA A 50 -16.25 -34.90 -34.86
N VAL A 51 -15.94 -35.56 -33.75
CA VAL A 51 -16.43 -35.18 -32.42
C VAL A 51 -15.62 -34.00 -31.88
N GLU A 52 -14.31 -34.00 -32.09
CA GLU A 52 -13.45 -32.87 -31.72
C GLU A 52 -13.82 -31.59 -32.48
N ASP A 53 -14.06 -31.66 -33.80
CA ASP A 53 -14.46 -30.51 -34.62
C ASP A 53 -15.82 -29.93 -34.18
N GLU A 54 -16.78 -30.79 -33.82
CA GLU A 54 -18.07 -30.34 -33.28
C GLU A 54 -17.95 -29.71 -31.88
N LEU A 55 -17.10 -30.26 -31.01
CA LEU A 55 -16.83 -29.71 -29.68
C LEU A 55 -16.11 -28.36 -29.75
N VAL A 56 -15.14 -28.22 -30.66
CA VAL A 56 -14.42 -26.96 -30.91
C VAL A 56 -15.37 -25.91 -31.49
N ARG A 57 -16.33 -26.30 -32.35
CA ARG A 57 -17.41 -25.41 -32.81
C ARG A 57 -18.37 -24.98 -31.70
N GLU A 58 -18.65 -25.83 -30.71
CA GLU A 58 -19.56 -25.49 -29.59
C GLU A 58 -18.88 -24.63 -28.50
N ASP A 59 -17.57 -24.77 -28.29
CA ASP A 59 -16.82 -23.93 -27.33
C ASP A 59 -16.49 -22.54 -27.88
N ASP A 60 -16.80 -22.24 -29.15
CA ASP A 60 -16.67 -20.90 -29.71
C ASP A 60 -17.97 -20.09 -29.53
N ILE A 61 -17.82 -18.91 -28.88
CA ILE A 61 -18.81 -17.84 -28.73
C ILE A 61 -19.89 -18.08 -27.66
N ARG A 62 -19.52 -17.91 -26.38
CA ARG A 62 -20.48 -17.27 -25.46
C ARG A 62 -20.66 -15.82 -25.92
N PRO A 63 -21.86 -15.38 -26.33
CA PRO A 63 -22.05 -14.01 -26.79
C PRO A 63 -21.80 -13.08 -25.59
N TYR A 64 -20.67 -12.37 -25.64
CA TYR A 64 -20.32 -11.41 -24.61
C TYR A 64 -21.44 -10.36 -24.54
N ASN A 65 -22.05 -10.19 -23.37
CA ASN A 65 -23.22 -9.34 -23.24
C ASN A 65 -22.77 -7.87 -23.26
N TYR A 66 -22.65 -7.30 -24.45
CA TYR A 66 -22.20 -5.93 -24.69
C TYR A 66 -22.97 -4.88 -23.86
N ARG A 67 -24.20 -5.18 -23.45
CA ARG A 67 -25.00 -4.31 -22.56
C ARG A 67 -24.37 -4.19 -21.16
N VAL A 68 -23.81 -5.28 -20.63
CA VAL A 68 -23.12 -5.28 -19.33
C VAL A 68 -21.82 -4.49 -19.42
N VAL A 69 -21.07 -4.69 -20.50
CA VAL A 69 -19.80 -3.99 -20.75
C VAL A 69 -20.01 -2.49 -20.89
N ALA A 70 -21.01 -2.10 -21.69
CA ALA A 70 -21.37 -0.70 -21.89
C ALA A 70 -21.81 -0.06 -20.56
N ALA A 71 -22.57 -0.77 -19.73
CA ALA A 71 -22.95 -0.30 -18.40
C ALA A 71 -21.73 -0.10 -17.48
N CYS A 72 -20.78 -1.04 -17.46
CA CYS A 72 -19.56 -0.91 -16.68
C CYS A 72 -18.72 0.30 -17.13
N ILE A 73 -18.56 0.51 -18.44
CA ILE A 73 -17.83 1.67 -18.98
C ILE A 73 -18.52 2.97 -18.59
N ALA A 74 -19.86 3.05 -18.71
CA ALA A 74 -20.62 4.23 -18.33
C ALA A 74 -20.48 4.55 -16.82
N ILE A 75 -20.51 3.54 -15.95
CA ILE A 75 -20.31 3.71 -14.50
C ILE A 75 -18.91 4.23 -14.21
N MET A 76 -17.87 3.68 -14.85
CA MET A 76 -16.49 4.14 -14.66
C MET A 76 -16.31 5.59 -15.11
N MET A 77 -16.87 5.97 -16.26
CA MET A 77 -16.83 7.35 -16.75
C MET A 77 -17.54 8.31 -15.79
N PHE A 78 -18.71 7.92 -15.28
CA PHE A 78 -19.44 8.72 -14.31
C PHE A 78 -18.67 8.90 -13.01
N ALA A 79 -18.04 7.84 -12.50
CA ALA A 79 -17.22 7.90 -11.29
C ALA A 79 -16.02 8.84 -11.44
N LEU A 80 -15.33 8.80 -12.59
CA LEU A 80 -14.21 9.70 -12.88
C LEU A 80 -14.65 11.17 -12.96
N CYS A 81 -15.77 11.45 -13.63
CA CYS A 81 -16.33 12.80 -13.68
C CYS A 81 -16.73 13.31 -12.30
N LEU A 82 -17.38 12.46 -11.49
CA LEU A 82 -17.78 12.83 -10.13
C LEU A 82 -16.56 13.10 -9.24
N PHE A 83 -15.53 12.25 -9.34
CA PHE A 83 -14.29 12.43 -8.60
C PHE A 83 -13.59 13.74 -8.96
N GLY A 84 -13.46 14.04 -10.27
CA GLY A 84 -12.90 15.31 -10.73
C GLY A 84 -13.70 16.53 -10.26
N PHE A 85 -15.04 16.44 -10.26
CA PHE A 85 -15.91 17.51 -9.78
C PHE A 85 -15.76 17.77 -8.27
N LEU A 86 -15.73 16.71 -7.47
CA LEU A 86 -15.53 16.81 -6.01
C LEU A 86 -14.13 17.38 -5.69
N HIS A 87 -13.09 16.91 -6.38
CA HIS A 87 -11.73 17.42 -6.20
C HIS A 87 -11.64 18.92 -6.57
N SER A 88 -12.24 19.33 -7.69
CA SER A 88 -12.31 20.74 -8.09
C SER A 88 -13.04 21.60 -7.05
N ARG A 89 -14.09 21.07 -6.42
CA ARG A 89 -14.81 21.77 -5.34
C ARG A 89 -13.92 21.94 -4.11
N GLN A 90 -13.22 20.89 -3.70
CA GLN A 90 -12.28 20.91 -2.58
C GLN A 90 -11.12 21.89 -2.81
N GLU A 91 -10.60 21.99 -4.04
CA GLU A 91 -9.58 22.98 -4.39
C GLU A 91 -10.07 24.43 -4.27
N ARG A 92 -11.35 24.70 -4.54
CA ARG A 92 -11.92 26.06 -4.36
C ARG A 92 -11.97 26.45 -2.88
N GLU A 93 -12.37 25.53 -2.02
CA GLU A 93 -12.38 25.75 -0.56
C GLU A 93 -10.96 25.92 -0.01
N ASN A 94 -10.02 25.08 -0.47
CA ASN A 94 -8.60 25.18 -0.09
C ASN A 94 -7.95 26.50 -0.54
N ARG A 95 -8.35 27.04 -1.71
CA ARG A 95 -7.88 28.36 -2.16
C ARG A 95 -8.31 29.48 -1.22
N ALA A 96 -9.58 29.50 -0.83
CA ALA A 96 -10.11 30.50 0.11
C ALA A 96 -9.42 30.41 1.50
N ILE A 97 -9.14 29.19 1.98
CA ILE A 97 -8.42 28.99 3.25
C ILE A 97 -6.96 29.48 3.13
N ARG A 98 -6.28 29.19 2.02
CA ARG A 98 -4.91 29.65 1.78
C ARG A 98 -4.82 31.17 1.69
N GLU A 99 -5.76 31.80 0.99
CA GLU A 99 -5.86 33.27 0.90
C GLU A 99 -6.11 33.87 2.28
N HIS A 100 -7.03 33.32 3.06
CA HIS A 100 -7.29 33.77 4.43
C HIS A 100 -6.06 33.59 5.34
N GLN A 101 -5.35 32.47 5.25
CA GLN A 101 -4.11 32.24 5.99
C GLN A 101 -2.99 33.20 5.58
N GLN A 102 -2.83 33.49 4.28
CA GLN A 102 -1.87 34.48 3.78
C GLN A 102 -2.21 35.89 4.28
N GLN A 103 -3.50 36.24 4.30
CA GLN A 103 -3.95 37.54 4.79
C GLN A 103 -3.78 37.67 6.30
N LEU A 104 -4.06 36.61 7.06
CA LEU A 104 -3.75 36.55 8.49
C LEU A 104 -2.24 36.65 8.75
N ALA A 105 -1.40 36.05 7.91
CA ALA A 105 0.05 36.15 8.01
C ALA A 105 0.56 37.57 7.72
N HIS A 106 -0.04 38.27 6.74
CA HIS A 106 0.26 39.67 6.47
C HIS A 106 -0.24 40.62 7.57
N MET A 107 -1.41 40.35 8.16
CA MET A 107 -1.99 41.19 9.23
C MET A 107 -1.30 40.96 10.59
N ASN A 108 -0.88 39.74 10.89
CA ASN A 108 -0.15 39.39 12.12
C ASN A 108 1.37 39.46 11.92
N GLN A 109 1.85 40.21 10.93
CA GLN A 109 3.26 40.49 10.78
C GLN A 109 3.62 41.65 11.74
N PRO A 110 4.25 41.40 12.91
CA PRO A 110 4.67 42.49 13.76
C PRO A 110 5.66 43.36 12.99
N ALA A 111 5.45 44.67 13.01
CA ALA A 111 6.40 45.65 12.49
C ALA A 111 7.69 45.58 13.34
N LEU A 112 8.57 44.63 13.01
CA LEU A 112 9.89 44.50 13.62
C LEU A 112 10.92 45.06 12.64
N PRO A 113 11.79 45.98 13.11
CA PRO A 113 12.86 46.53 12.31
C PRO A 113 13.82 45.40 11.93
N ASP A 114 14.18 45.36 10.66
CA ASP A 114 15.28 44.64 10.01
C ASP A 114 16.16 43.81 10.97
N ALA A 115 16.09 42.47 10.83
CA ALA A 115 16.88 41.42 11.50
C ALA A 115 16.28 40.77 12.78
N VAL A 116 15.18 40.02 12.63
CA VAL A 116 14.99 38.81 13.45
C VAL A 116 15.59 37.63 12.69
N SER A 117 16.74 37.20 13.18
CA SER A 117 17.61 36.15 12.63
C SER A 117 16.87 34.81 12.45
N ASN A 118 17.09 34.14 11.31
CA ASN A 118 16.34 32.97 10.82
C ASN A 118 16.58 31.62 11.54
N TRP A 119 17.12 31.58 12.75
CA TRP A 119 17.58 30.34 13.40
C TRP A 119 16.65 29.83 14.50
N SER A 120 15.33 29.80 14.33
CA SER A 120 14.45 29.31 15.41
C SER A 120 14.64 27.83 15.75
N VAL A 121 15.13 27.01 14.80
CA VAL A 121 15.27 25.55 14.96
C VAL A 121 16.68 25.08 14.58
N HIS A 122 17.34 24.36 15.48
CA HIS A 122 18.61 23.67 15.24
C HIS A 122 18.36 22.17 15.11
N VAL A 123 18.79 21.56 14.00
CA VAL A 123 18.59 20.13 13.75
C VAL A 123 19.87 19.37 14.00
N PHE A 124 19.80 18.38 14.88
CA PHE A 124 20.88 17.46 15.21
C PHE A 124 20.75 16.19 14.37
N HIS A 125 21.82 15.83 13.69
CA HIS A 125 21.92 14.59 12.93
C HIS A 125 23.05 13.74 13.50
N ASN A 126 22.68 12.68 14.23
CA ASN A 126 23.65 11.78 14.85
C ASN A 126 24.69 12.51 15.71
N ALA A 127 24.27 13.58 16.39
CA ALA A 127 25.14 14.41 17.22
C ALA A 127 25.41 13.71 18.55
N THR A 128 26.62 13.86 19.08
CA THR A 128 26.98 13.35 20.40
C THR A 128 26.30 14.16 21.50
N MET A 129 26.02 13.54 22.63
CA MET A 129 25.41 14.24 23.77
C MET A 129 26.31 15.37 24.28
N GLN A 130 27.63 15.25 24.09
CA GLN A 130 28.56 16.34 24.34
C GLN A 130 28.25 17.57 23.47
N GLU A 131 28.09 17.41 22.17
CA GLU A 131 27.73 18.51 21.25
C GLU A 131 26.38 19.12 21.60
N VAL A 132 25.40 18.30 22.00
CA VAL A 132 24.09 18.80 22.43
C VAL A 132 24.23 19.60 23.74
N ALA A 133 24.97 19.08 24.72
CA ALA A 133 25.18 19.72 26.02
C ALA A 133 25.95 21.05 25.91
N GLU A 134 26.85 21.20 24.94
CA GLU A 134 27.56 22.47 24.69
C GLU A 134 26.63 23.57 24.17
N LEU A 135 25.55 23.22 23.44
CA LEU A 135 24.60 24.18 22.90
C LEU A 135 23.48 24.56 23.88
N MET A 136 23.12 23.69 24.82
CA MET A 136 22.04 23.91 25.79
C MET A 136 22.22 25.19 26.64
N PRO A 137 23.40 25.50 27.23
CA PRO A 137 23.58 26.72 28.01
C PRO A 137 23.35 28.00 27.20
N ARG A 138 23.73 27.99 25.92
CA ARG A 138 23.54 29.14 25.03
C ARG A 138 22.07 29.40 24.71
N TRP A 139 21.23 28.37 24.71
CA TRP A 139 19.83 28.46 24.33
C TRP A 139 18.90 28.64 25.52
N PHE A 140 19.16 27.93 26.62
CA PHE A 140 18.30 27.87 27.79
C PHE A 140 18.89 28.53 29.04
N ASN A 141 20.06 29.17 28.93
CA ASN A 141 20.76 29.85 30.03
C ASN A 141 20.92 28.96 31.28
N THR A 142 21.10 27.67 31.05
CA THR A 142 21.17 26.64 32.10
C THR A 142 22.50 25.91 31.97
N PRO A 143 23.37 25.92 32.99
CA PRO A 143 24.61 25.14 32.99
C PRO A 143 24.30 23.65 32.86
N VAL A 144 25.06 22.93 32.04
CA VAL A 144 24.86 21.48 31.82
C VAL A 144 26.12 20.71 32.18
N VAL A 145 25.97 19.65 32.97
CA VAL A 145 27.03 18.73 33.39
C VAL A 145 26.67 17.32 32.96
N LEU A 146 27.66 16.60 32.41
CA LEU A 146 27.55 15.19 32.07
C LEU A 146 28.19 14.38 33.21
N ASP A 147 27.41 13.54 33.90
CA ASP A 147 27.90 12.84 35.10
C ASP A 147 28.82 11.66 34.75
N ASP A 148 28.64 11.06 33.56
CA ASP A 148 29.39 9.88 33.11
C ASP A 148 29.92 10.09 31.66
N PRO A 149 31.21 9.80 31.38
CA PRO A 149 31.77 9.77 30.02
C PRO A 149 31.01 8.88 29.02
N ALA A 150 30.23 7.91 29.49
CA ALA A 150 29.36 7.09 28.66
C ALA A 150 28.12 7.85 28.17
N VAL A 151 27.62 8.86 28.92
CA VAL A 151 26.55 9.77 28.48
C VAL A 151 27.02 10.60 27.30
N ALA A 152 28.24 11.16 27.38
CA ALA A 152 28.83 12.02 26.34
C ALA A 152 28.85 11.37 24.95
N ARG A 153 29.00 10.04 24.89
CA ARG A 153 29.07 9.25 23.65
C ARG A 153 27.71 8.82 23.09
N LYS A 154 26.60 9.13 23.77
CA LYS A 154 25.26 8.85 23.26
C LYS A 154 24.96 9.73 22.06
N LEU A 155 24.30 9.14 21.07
CA LEU A 155 23.95 9.82 19.83
C LEU A 155 22.49 10.27 19.90
N PHE A 156 22.25 11.50 19.46
CA PHE A 156 20.95 12.12 19.41
C PHE A 156 20.66 12.58 17.98
N THR A 157 19.45 12.28 17.52
CA THR A 157 18.91 12.81 16.27
C THR A 157 17.56 13.41 16.57
N GLY A 158 17.41 14.71 16.30
CA GLY A 158 16.21 15.47 16.66
C GLY A 158 16.40 16.95 16.41
N ALA A 159 15.38 17.74 16.73
CA ALA A 159 15.44 19.19 16.58
C ALA A 159 15.33 19.86 17.95
N MET A 160 16.05 20.96 18.12
CA MET A 160 15.93 21.87 19.24
C MET A 160 15.38 23.19 18.73
N ASP A 161 14.17 23.52 19.18
CA ASP A 161 13.50 24.78 18.89
C ASP A 161 13.68 25.75 20.06
N LYS A 162 14.04 27.00 19.79
CA LYS A 162 14.17 28.02 20.83
C LYS A 162 12.82 28.39 21.46
N ALA A 163 11.72 28.20 20.73
CA ALA A 163 10.37 28.43 21.20
C ALA A 163 9.87 27.32 22.16
N GLN A 164 10.52 26.15 22.18
CA GLN A 164 10.14 25.06 23.08
C GLN A 164 10.77 25.26 24.47
N SER A 165 10.09 24.78 25.52
CA SER A 165 10.68 24.79 26.86
C SER A 165 11.83 23.78 26.98
N LEU A 166 12.80 24.08 27.85
CA LEU A 166 13.89 23.15 28.18
C LEU A 166 13.33 21.78 28.61
N GLU A 167 12.28 21.78 29.43
CA GLU A 167 11.65 20.54 29.91
C GLU A 167 11.13 19.67 28.77
N SER A 168 10.41 20.25 27.79
CA SER A 168 9.92 19.52 26.62
C SER A 168 11.07 18.91 25.81
N PHE A 169 12.17 19.64 25.67
CA PHE A 169 13.37 19.13 25.00
C PHE A 169 14.00 17.96 25.76
N LEU A 170 14.14 18.08 27.08
CA LEU A 170 14.73 17.05 27.93
C LEU A 170 13.90 15.76 27.97
N GLN A 171 12.58 15.87 27.90
CA GLN A 171 11.71 14.70 27.76
C GLN A 171 11.99 13.95 26.46
N VAL A 172 12.05 14.65 25.31
CA VAL A 172 12.38 14.03 24.02
C VAL A 172 13.76 13.38 24.06
N LEU A 173 14.74 14.06 24.66
CA LEU A 173 16.10 13.56 24.84
C LEU A 173 16.09 12.27 25.67
N GLN A 174 15.33 12.23 26.77
CA GLN A 174 15.19 11.05 27.61
C GLN A 174 14.57 9.86 26.86
N TYR A 175 13.48 10.08 26.12
CA TYR A 175 12.80 9.02 25.36
C TYR A 175 13.66 8.44 24.23
N THR A 176 14.48 9.27 23.58
CA THR A 176 15.22 8.87 22.38
C THR A 176 16.60 8.29 22.69
N THR A 177 17.24 8.69 23.79
CA THR A 177 18.63 8.32 24.11
C THR A 177 18.77 7.44 25.35
N GLY A 178 17.72 7.34 26.18
CA GLY A 178 17.79 6.64 27.47
C GLY A 178 18.67 7.37 28.50
N VAL A 179 18.78 8.69 28.38
CA VAL A 179 19.49 9.55 29.35
C VAL A 179 18.47 10.14 30.31
N ARG A 180 18.72 10.06 31.62
CA ARG A 180 17.96 10.78 32.63
C ARG A 180 18.56 12.15 32.84
N TYR A 181 17.71 13.07 33.28
CA TYR A 181 18.15 14.39 33.71
C TYR A 181 17.65 14.69 35.12
N TYR A 182 18.41 15.49 35.85
CA TYR A 182 17.99 16.08 37.11
C TYR A 182 18.62 17.47 37.28
N PHE A 183 18.02 18.29 38.14
CA PHE A 183 18.57 19.60 38.48
C PHE A 183 19.20 19.55 39.86
N GLN A 184 20.44 20.03 39.97
CA GLN A 184 21.16 20.22 41.24
C GLN A 184 21.73 21.64 41.25
N ASP A 185 21.37 22.45 42.23
CA ASP A 185 21.87 23.83 42.39
C ASP A 185 21.78 24.67 41.10
N GLN A 186 20.64 24.59 40.40
CA GLN A 186 20.37 25.24 39.10
C GLN A 186 21.22 24.75 37.91
N THR A 187 22.01 23.70 38.11
CA THR A 187 22.75 23.00 37.06
C THR A 187 21.94 21.80 36.60
N LEU A 188 21.82 21.62 35.29
CA LEU A 188 21.24 20.44 34.66
C LEU A 188 22.29 19.34 34.61
N HIS A 189 22.01 18.22 35.25
CA HIS A 189 22.83 17.02 35.19
C HIS A 189 22.21 15.98 34.27
N LEU A 190 23.03 15.36 33.43
CA LEU A 190 22.65 14.27 32.53
C LEU A 190 23.37 12.98 32.94
N ALA A 191 22.59 11.96 33.27
CA ALA A 191 23.05 10.65 33.72
C ALA A 191 22.46 9.52 32.86
N LEU A 192 23.15 8.37 32.79
CA LEU A 192 22.60 7.20 32.12
C LEU A 192 21.37 6.68 32.87
N GLN A 193 20.32 6.33 32.14
CA GLN A 193 19.27 5.49 32.69
C GLN A 193 19.83 4.07 32.84
N LEU A 194 20.10 3.68 34.10
CA LEU A 194 20.41 2.29 34.42
C LEU A 194 19.21 1.39 34.02
N PRO A 195 19.47 0.22 33.40
CA PRO A 195 18.42 -0.73 33.01
C PRO A 195 17.65 -1.29 34.20
#